data_AF-A0A9D4LWH6-F1
#
_entry.id   AF-A0A9D4LWH6-F1
#
_cell.length_a   1.000
_cell.length_b   1.000
_cell.length_c   1.000
_cell.angle_alpha   90.00
_cell.angle_beta   90.00
_cell.angle_gamma   90.00
#
_symmetry.space_group_name_H-M   'P 1'
#
loop_
_entity.id
_entity.type
_entity.pdbx_description
1 polymer ?
#
loop_
_entity_poly.entity_id
_entity_poly.type
_entity_poly.pdbx_seq_one_letter_code
_entity_poly.pdbx_strand_id
1 'polypeptide(L)' 'MLPTITREIKFLSGTGESTFIKQMRIIHGAGYSVDDKRCFIKIVYQNIFMAMNAIIRAMDTLKINYKGQNNEVCMFLYW' A
#
# COMPACT_ATOMS: atom_id res chain seq x y z
N MET A 1 -33.81 -15.97 -21.65
CA MET A 1 -33.44 -14.77 -20.87
C MET A 1 -33.40 -15.18 -19.40
N LEU A 2 -32.22 -15.56 -18.90
CA LEU A 2 -32.07 -15.89 -17.47
C LEU A 2 -31.91 -14.57 -16.69
N PRO A 3 -32.56 -14.43 -15.52
CA PRO A 3 -32.49 -13.19 -14.76
C PRO A 3 -31.06 -13.03 -14.20
N THR A 4 -30.35 -12.02 -14.69
CA THR A 4 -29.07 -11.60 -14.12
C THR A 4 -29.35 -10.95 -12.77
N ILE A 5 -29.12 -11.71 -11.69
CA ILE A 5 -29.18 -11.17 -10.33
C ILE A 5 -27.96 -10.25 -10.14
N THR A 6 -28.10 -8.94 -10.37
CA THR A 6 -27.12 -7.94 -9.96
C THR A 6 -27.26 -7.67 -8.46
N ARG A 7 -26.60 -8.49 -7.63
CA ARG A 7 -26.37 -8.14 -6.23
C ARG A 7 -25.28 -7.07 -6.17
N GLU A 8 -25.62 -5.86 -5.74
CA GLU A 8 -24.62 -4.86 -5.35
C GLU A 8 -23.93 -5.32 -4.06
N ILE A 9 -22.61 -5.51 -4.13
CA ILE A 9 -21.76 -5.79 -2.98
C ILE A 9 -21.10 -4.47 -2.59
N LYS A 10 -21.43 -3.93 -1.42
CA LYS A 10 -20.81 -2.73 -0.86
C LYS A 10 -19.67 -3.12 0.08
N PHE A 11 -18.47 -2.64 -0.20
CA PHE A 11 -17.31 -2.85 0.66
C PHE A 11 -17.18 -1.71 1.69
N LEU A 12 -16.63 -2.03 2.86
CA LEU A 12 -16.23 -1.01 3.84
C LEU A 12 -14.79 -0.58 3.57
N SER A 13 -14.57 0.74 3.60
CA SER A 13 -13.23 1.32 3.43
C SER A 13 -12.29 0.81 4.54
N GLY A 14 -11.13 0.28 4.15
CA GLY A 14 -10.09 -0.22 5.07
C GLY A 14 -10.08 -1.73 5.31
N THR A 15 -11.09 -2.51 4.88
CA THR A 15 -11.13 -3.97 5.09
C THR A 15 -10.58 -4.78 3.92
N GLY A 16 -9.70 -4.18 3.09
CA GLY A 16 -9.16 -4.85 1.90
C GLY A 16 -10.04 -4.79 0.65
N GLU A 17 -11.01 -3.87 0.60
CA GLU A 17 -11.81 -3.56 -0.60
C GLU A 17 -10.96 -3.46 -1.88
N SER A 18 -9.90 -2.66 -1.84
CA SER A 18 -9.02 -2.45 -2.98
C SER A 18 -8.29 -3.74 -3.39
N THR A 19 -7.94 -4.60 -2.43
CA THR A 19 -7.34 -5.91 -2.70
C THR A 19 -8.36 -6.84 -3.35
N PHE A 20 -9.60 -6.89 -2.85
CA PHE A 20 -10.66 -7.69 -3.44
C PHE A 20 -10.95 -7.29 -4.90
N ILE A 21 -11.08 -5.98 -5.16
CA ILE A 21 -11.30 -5.47 -6.52
C ILE A 21 -10.11 -5.78 -7.43
N LYS A 22 -8.87 -5.67 -6.92
CA LYS A 22 -7.67 -6.06 -7.68
C LYS A 22 -7.69 -7.54 -8.06
N GLN A 23 -8.12 -8.42 -7.15
CA GLN A 23 -8.24 -9.86 -7.41
C GLN A 23 -9.36 -10.16 -8.41
N MET A 24 -10.51 -9.49 -8.32
CA MET A 24 -11.58 -9.63 -9.31
C MET A 24 -11.11 -9.27 -10.73
N ARG A 25 -10.30 -8.23 -10.87
CA ARG A 25 -9.70 -7.86 -12.16
C ARG A 25 -8.70 -8.89 -12.70
N ILE A 26 -7.99 -9.61 -11.81
CA ILE A 26 -7.04 -10.67 -12.19
C ILE A 26 -7.77 -11.93 -12.65
N ILE A 27 -8.82 -12.35 -11.93
CA ILE A 27 -9.50 -13.63 -12.16
C ILE A 27 -10.56 -13.51 -13.28
N HIS A 28 -11.25 -12.37 -13.37
CA HIS A 28 -12.41 -12.19 -14.26
C HIS A 28 -12.25 -11.04 -15.27
N GLY A 29 -11.19 -10.24 -15.15
CA GLY A 29 -10.89 -9.13 -16.06
C GLY A 29 -9.67 -9.41 -16.95
N ALA A 30 -9.21 -8.39 -17.65
CA ALA A 30 -8.01 -8.47 -18.49
C ALA A 30 -6.68 -8.49 -17.69
N GLY A 31 -6.73 -8.60 -16.36
CA GLY A 31 -5.56 -8.47 -15.50
C GLY A 31 -4.94 -7.07 -15.55
N TYR A 32 -3.61 -7.01 -15.41
CA TYR A 32 -2.82 -5.78 -15.44
C TYR A 32 -1.74 -5.84 -16.51
N SER A 33 -1.72 -4.82 -17.37
CA SER A 33 -0.68 -4.64 -18.38
C SER A 33 0.67 -4.30 -17.75
N VAL A 34 1.74 -4.30 -18.56
CA VAL A 34 3.07 -3.87 -18.11
C VAL A 34 3.06 -2.40 -17.71
N ASP A 35 2.33 -1.55 -18.44
CA ASP A 35 2.25 -0.13 -18.13
C ASP A 35 1.43 0.14 -16.86
N ASP A 36 0.36 -0.62 -16.62
CA ASP A 36 -0.36 -0.57 -15.33
C ASP A 36 0.59 -0.91 -14.17
N LYS A 37 1.40 -1.96 -14.32
CA LYS A 37 2.40 -2.38 -13.31
C LYS A 37 3.42 -1.28 -13.07
N ARG A 38 3.90 -0.61 -14.13
CA ARG A 38 4.83 0.52 -14.01
C ARG A 38 4.22 1.70 -13.24
N CYS A 39 2.94 2.00 -13.43
CA CYS A 39 2.25 3.01 -12.63
C CYS A 39 2.24 2.65 -11.13
N PHE A 40 2.08 1.37 -10.78
CA PHE A 40 2.11 0.94 -9.38
C PHE A 40 3.49 1.08 -8.72
N ILE A 41 4.59 1.03 -9.47
CA ILE A 41 5.95 1.14 -8.92
C ILE A 41 6.10 2.42 -8.08
N LYS A 42 5.63 3.56 -8.60
CA LYS A 42 5.69 4.84 -7.86
C LYS A 42 4.90 4.79 -6.55
N ILE A 43 3.73 4.15 -6.56
CA ILE A 43 2.88 3.98 -5.37
C ILE A 43 3.56 3.08 -4.35
N VAL A 44 4.25 2.02 -4.79
CA VAL A 44 5.02 1.12 -3.90
C VAL A 44 6.14 1.89 -3.21
N TYR A 45 6.92 2.69 -3.95
CA TYR A 45 7.96 3.52 -3.36
C TYR A 45 7.39 4.53 -2.35
N GLN A 46 6.29 5.20 -2.70
CA GLN A 46 5.63 6.14 -1.79
C GLN A 46 5.13 5.44 -0.52
N ASN A 47 4.58 4.23 -0.62
CA ASN A 47 4.11 3.47 0.53
C ASN A 47 5.26 3.08 1.46
N ILE A 48 6.39 2.63 0.92
CA ILE A 48 7.60 2.33 1.71
C ILE A 48 8.06 3.58 2.44
N PHE A 49 8.13 4.69 1.71
CA PHE A 49 8.57 5.97 2.24
C PHE A 49 7.65 6.48 3.38
N MET A 50 6.33 6.45 3.16
CA MET A 50 5.34 6.86 4.16
C MET A 50 5.34 5.94 5.39
N ALA A 51 5.47 4.63 5.20
CA ALA A 51 5.53 3.67 6.30
C ALA A 51 6.78 3.91 7.16
N MET A 52 7.93 4.13 6.54
CA MET A 52 9.17 4.44 7.25
C MET A 52 9.04 5.73 8.07
N ASN A 53 8.50 6.81 7.49
CA ASN A 53 8.26 8.06 8.21
C ASN A 53 7.21 7.90 9.35
N ALA A 54 6.23 7.01 9.20
CA ALA A 54 5.31 6.70 10.28
C ALA A 54 6.01 5.99 11.45
N ILE A 55 6.91 5.05 11.16
CA ILE A 55 7.69 4.32 12.17
C ILE A 55 8.62 5.28 12.93
N ILE A 56 9.33 6.17 12.23
CA ILE A 56 10.23 7.17 12.83
C ILE A 56 9.47 8.05 13.82
N ARG A 57 8.35 8.64 13.38
CA ARG A 57 7.51 9.48 14.26
C ARG A 57 6.95 8.70 15.46
N ALA A 58 6.63 7.42 15.26
CA ALA A 58 6.18 6.56 16.34
C ALA A 58 7.33 6.28 17.34
N MET A 59 8.56 6.07 16.88
CA MET A 59 9.73 5.92 17.74
C MET A 59 9.97 7.16 18.59
N ASP A 60 9.86 8.36 18.02
CA ASP A 60 9.96 9.63 18.77
C ASP A 60 8.85 9.74 19.82
N THR A 61 7.62 9.40 19.44
CA THR A 61 6.45 9.44 20.35
C THR A 61 6.58 8.45 21.50
N LEU A 62 7.12 7.26 21.22
CA LEU A 62 7.31 6.17 22.18
C LEU A 62 8.65 6.26 22.91
N LYS A 63 9.48 7.26 22.59
CA LYS A 63 10.84 7.46 23.14
C LYS A 63 11.74 6.22 23.00
N ILE A 64 11.61 5.52 21.88
CA ILE A 64 12.45 4.36 21.58
C ILE A 64 13.72 4.86 20.90
N ASN A 65 14.85 4.76 21.60
CA ASN A 65 16.14 5.16 21.06
C ASN A 65 16.57 4.25 19.91
N TYR A 66 17.27 4.82 18.94
CA TYR A 66 17.92 4.04 17.89
C TYR A 66 19.03 3.16 18.47
N LYS A 67 19.19 1.96 17.90
CA LYS A 67 20.18 0.99 18.38
C LYS A 67 21.64 1.42 18.10
N GLY A 68 21.87 2.34 17.16
CA GLY A 68 23.20 2.86 16.85
C GLY A 68 23.17 4.21 16.15
N GLN A 69 24.14 5.08 16.45
CA GLN A 69 24.23 6.45 15.92
C GLN A 69 24.23 6.54 14.38
N ASN A 70 24.77 5.52 13.69
CA ASN A 70 24.72 5.47 12.22
C ASN A 70 23.30 5.37 11.66
N ASN A 71 22.33 4.84 12.41
CA ASN A 71 20.95 4.75 11.92
C ASN A 71 20.28 6.12 11.91
N GLU A 72 20.62 6.97 12.89
CA GLU A 72 20.15 8.35 12.95
C GLU A 72 20.70 9.15 11.76
N VAL A 73 22.02 9.04 11.53
CA VAL A 73 22.72 9.76 10.45
C VAL A 73 22.29 9.28 9.05
N CYS A 74 22.11 7.97 8.85
CA CYS A 74 21.63 7.42 7.58
C CYS A 74 20.21 7.88 7.24
N MET A 75 19.35 8.10 8.26
CA MET A 75 17.99 8.61 8.04
C MET A 75 17.91 10.09 7.65
N PHE A 76 18.89 10.92 8.06
CA PHE A 76 18.92 12.34 7.70
C PHE A 76 19.67 12.63 6.39
N LEU A 77 20.57 11.74 5.94
CA LEU A 77 21.44 11.98 4.78
C LEU A 77 21.05 11.25 3.49
N TYR A 78 20.26 10.18 3.56
CA TYR A 78 19.77 9.42 2.39
C TYR A 78 18.26 9.57 2.18
N TRP A 79 17.75 10.74 2.53
CA TRP A 79 16.44 11.25 2.18
C TRP A 79 16.55 12.15 0.94
#